data_AF-G9WTM8-F1
#
_entry.id   AF-G9WTM8-F1
#
_cell.length_a   1.000
_cell.length_b   1.000
_cell.length_c   1.000
_cell.angle_alpha   90.00
_cell.angle_beta   90.00
_cell.angle_gamma   90.00
#
_symmetry.space_group_name_H-M   'P 1'
#
loop_
_entity.id
_entity.type
_entity.pdbx_description
1 polymer ?
#
loop_
_entity_poly.entity_id
_entity_poly.type
_entity_poly.pdbx_seq_one_letter_code
_entity_poly.pdbx_strand_id
1 'polypeptide(L)'
;MTQTENLKLNKPDKTDFIDIEKLNENMDKIDGALKAALSVANTKESLVTLSASNWSSSAPYSQKVAVSTVKASDSVSMGKAHTKTSSPSDIETYDEMAGLITSAEVTDGFVTFYCAVEKPTADFKVKLKGGK
;
A
#
# COMPACT_ATOMS: atom_id res chain seq x y z
N MET A 1 30.55 -1.79 26.40
CA MET A 1 29.28 -1.55 25.67
C MET A 1 29.46 -0.79 24.35
N THR A 2 29.11 -1.45 23.25
CA THR A 2 29.04 -0.86 21.89
C THR A 2 27.57 -0.75 21.44
N GLN A 3 27.31 -0.25 20.24
CA GLN A 3 25.95 -0.20 19.67
C GLN A 3 25.87 -0.93 18.32
N THR A 4 24.68 -1.44 17.98
CA THR A 4 24.42 -1.98 16.64
C THR A 4 24.44 -0.87 15.58
N GLU A 5 24.67 -1.22 14.33
CA GLU A 5 24.86 -0.26 13.24
C GLU A 5 23.57 0.48 12.88
N ASN A 6 22.47 -0.24 12.65
CA ASN A 6 21.26 0.32 12.06
C ASN A 6 20.33 0.96 13.09
N LEU A 7 20.04 0.25 14.18
CA LEU A 7 19.06 0.66 15.19
C LEU A 7 19.69 1.25 16.46
N LYS A 8 21.04 1.34 16.50
CA LYS A 8 21.81 1.85 17.64
C LYS A 8 21.38 1.21 18.97
N LEU A 9 21.13 -0.11 18.93
CA LEU A 9 20.77 -0.88 20.11
C LEU A 9 22.01 -1.11 20.96
N ASN A 10 21.87 -0.93 22.27
CA ASN A 10 22.88 -1.20 23.28
C ASN A 10 23.31 -2.67 23.16
N LYS A 11 24.60 -2.90 22.88
CA LYS A 11 25.21 -4.21 22.72
C LYS A 11 26.20 -4.44 23.88
N PRO A 12 25.76 -5.13 24.96
CA PRO A 12 26.61 -5.42 26.09
C PRO A 12 27.71 -6.42 25.70
N ASP A 13 28.89 -6.24 26.30
CA ASP A 13 29.99 -7.20 26.23
C ASP A 13 29.75 -8.36 27.21
N LYS A 14 30.43 -9.49 27.05
CA LYS A 14 30.22 -10.69 27.90
C LYS A 14 30.43 -10.44 29.39
N THR A 15 31.18 -9.41 29.74
CA THR A 15 31.53 -9.03 31.11
C THR A 15 30.66 -7.90 31.66
N ASP A 16 29.78 -7.30 30.84
CA ASP A 16 28.90 -6.22 31.28
C ASP A 16 27.78 -6.80 32.17
N PHE A 17 27.48 -6.12 33.28
CA PHE A 17 26.28 -6.41 34.06
C PHE A 17 25.03 -5.90 33.32
N ILE A 18 23.90 -6.58 33.51
CA ILE A 18 22.62 -6.14 32.95
C ILE A 18 22.18 -4.84 33.60
N ASP A 19 21.89 -3.85 32.75
CA ASP A 19 21.32 -2.56 33.10
C ASP A 19 19.89 -2.50 32.53
N ILE A 20 18.90 -2.45 33.42
CA ILE A 20 17.48 -2.50 33.07
C ILE A 20 17.07 -1.26 32.26
N GLU A 21 17.65 -0.09 32.54
CA GLU A 21 17.33 1.14 31.82
C GLU A 21 17.74 0.99 30.34
N LYS A 22 18.95 0.49 30.11
CA LYS A 22 19.47 0.25 28.75
C LYS A 22 18.72 -0.86 28.01
N LEU A 23 18.18 -1.84 28.74
CA LEU A 23 17.30 -2.86 28.15
C LEU A 23 15.98 -2.23 27.69
N ASN A 24 15.35 -1.40 28.52
CA ASN A 24 14.11 -0.70 28.18
C ASN A 24 14.32 0.24 26.98
N GLU A 25 15.44 0.99 26.94
CA GLU A 25 15.80 1.80 25.77
C GLU A 25 15.88 0.99 24.47
N ASN A 26 16.43 -0.23 24.52
CA ASN A 26 16.47 -1.11 23.37
C ASN A 26 15.07 -1.58 22.97
N MET A 27 14.22 -1.90 23.94
CA MET A 27 12.84 -2.32 23.67
C MET A 27 12.04 -1.21 23.00
N ASP A 28 12.17 0.04 23.45
CA ASP A 28 11.51 1.19 22.84
C ASP A 28 12.00 1.42 21.40
N LYS A 29 13.31 1.32 21.16
CA LYS A 29 13.90 1.41 19.80
C LYS A 29 13.38 0.31 18.89
N ILE A 30 13.33 -0.93 19.37
CA ILE A 30 12.84 -2.09 18.60
C ILE A 30 11.35 -1.92 18.30
N ASP A 31 10.52 -1.56 19.28
CA ASP A 31 9.08 -1.37 19.08
C ASP A 31 8.81 -0.26 18.07
N GLY A 32 9.47 0.89 18.19
CA GLY A 32 9.36 2.00 17.24
C GLY A 32 9.77 1.59 15.81
N ALA A 33 10.88 0.87 15.66
CA ALA A 33 11.34 0.38 14.36
C ALA A 33 10.40 -0.67 13.77
N LEU A 34 9.90 -1.61 14.59
CA LEU A 34 8.98 -2.65 14.16
C LEU A 34 7.62 -2.08 13.76
N LYS A 35 7.12 -1.06 14.46
CA LYS A 35 5.90 -0.33 14.09
C LYS A 35 6.02 0.28 12.69
N ALA A 36 7.16 0.88 12.37
CA ALA A 36 7.42 1.39 11.03
C ALA A 36 7.49 0.24 10.00
N ALA A 37 8.22 -0.83 10.28
CA ALA A 37 8.31 -1.99 9.39
C ALA A 37 6.94 -2.63 9.11
N LEU A 38 6.08 -2.76 10.13
CA LEU A 38 4.72 -3.31 9.99
C LEU A 38 3.79 -2.43 9.15
N SER A 39 4.01 -1.11 9.14
CA SER A 39 3.26 -0.21 8.25
C SER A 39 3.62 -0.40 6.76
N VAL A 40 4.84 -0.86 6.48
CA VAL A 40 5.34 -1.11 5.11
C VAL A 40 5.13 -2.57 4.68
N ALA A 41 5.22 -3.52 5.61
CA ALA A 41 5.05 -4.96 5.36
C ALA A 41 3.59 -5.37 5.12
N ASN A 42 2.69 -4.43 4.89
CA ASN A 42 1.29 -4.73 4.71
C ASN A 42 1.03 -5.36 3.34
N THR A 43 0.97 -6.68 3.32
CA THR A 43 0.78 -7.51 2.11
C THR A 43 -0.68 -7.77 1.78
N LYS A 44 -1.63 -7.18 2.51
CA LYS A 44 -3.05 -7.37 2.21
C LYS A 44 -3.33 -6.92 0.78
N GLU A 45 -4.00 -7.80 0.05
CA GLU A 45 -4.43 -7.55 -1.31
C GLU A 45 -5.94 -7.39 -1.33
N SER A 46 -6.42 -6.35 -2.01
CA SER A 46 -7.84 -6.20 -2.33
C SER A 46 -8.00 -6.06 -3.85
N LEU A 47 -9.03 -6.72 -4.39
CA LEU A 47 -9.43 -6.55 -5.78
C LEU A 47 -10.49 -5.45 -5.84
N VAL A 48 -10.22 -4.45 -6.66
CA VAL A 48 -11.12 -3.32 -6.87
C VAL A 48 -11.63 -3.38 -8.30
N THR A 49 -12.95 -3.33 -8.45
CA THR A 49 -13.60 -3.21 -9.77
C THR A 49 -13.88 -1.73 -10.04
N LEU A 50 -13.43 -1.24 -11.19
CA LEU A 50 -13.62 0.11 -11.70
C LEU A 50 -14.56 0.03 -12.90
N SER A 51 -15.81 0.46 -12.72
CA SER A 51 -16.75 0.54 -13.84
C SER A 51 -16.53 1.79 -14.68
N ALA A 52 -16.50 1.63 -16.01
CA ALA A 52 -16.38 2.73 -16.98
C ALA A 52 -17.50 3.77 -16.82
N SER A 53 -18.68 3.35 -16.38
CA SER A 53 -19.85 4.21 -16.18
C SER A 53 -19.72 5.19 -15.00
N ASN A 54 -18.80 4.92 -14.07
CA ASN A 54 -18.67 5.65 -12.80
C ASN A 54 -17.52 6.67 -12.78
N TRP A 55 -16.83 6.85 -13.91
CA TRP A 55 -15.85 7.93 -14.07
C TRP A 55 -16.55 9.26 -14.29
N SER A 56 -15.98 10.35 -13.77
CA SER A 56 -16.45 11.70 -14.05
C SER A 56 -16.45 12.02 -15.56
N SER A 57 -17.14 13.08 -15.95
CA SER A 57 -17.34 13.43 -17.37
C SER A 57 -16.24 14.29 -17.97
N SER A 58 -15.33 14.84 -17.16
CA SER A 58 -14.26 15.76 -17.59
C SER A 58 -12.92 15.43 -16.94
N ALA A 59 -11.83 15.72 -17.65
CA ALA A 59 -10.47 15.59 -17.14
C ALA A 59 -10.17 16.57 -15.98
N PRO A 60 -9.37 16.18 -14.97
CA PRO A 60 -8.94 14.80 -14.71
C PRO A 60 -10.14 13.92 -14.36
N TYR A 61 -10.28 12.80 -15.07
CA TYR A 61 -11.37 11.87 -14.85
C TYR A 61 -11.15 11.19 -13.50
N SER A 62 -12.19 11.09 -12.70
CA SER A 62 -12.08 10.53 -11.35
C SER A 62 -13.13 9.46 -11.09
N GLN A 63 -12.73 8.40 -10.39
CA GLN A 63 -13.64 7.40 -9.84
C GLN A 63 -13.26 7.09 -8.39
N LYS A 64 -14.22 7.27 -7.47
CA LYS A 64 -14.07 6.93 -6.05
C LYS A 64 -14.64 5.56 -5.77
N VAL A 65 -13.87 4.69 -5.12
CA VAL A 65 -14.28 3.33 -4.76
C VAL A 65 -14.09 3.08 -3.27
N ALA A 66 -15.06 2.39 -2.68
CA ALA A 66 -15.00 1.97 -1.28
C ALA A 66 -14.01 0.80 -1.13
N VAL A 67 -13.07 0.97 -0.21
CA VAL A 67 -12.11 -0.07 0.20
C VAL A 67 -12.05 0.02 1.73
N SER A 68 -12.95 -0.70 2.41
CA SER A 68 -13.20 -0.50 3.85
C SER A 68 -11.99 -0.72 4.77
N THR A 69 -10.93 -1.36 4.26
CA THR A 69 -9.70 -1.66 4.99
C THR A 69 -8.61 -0.60 4.84
N VAL A 70 -8.77 0.44 4.02
CA VAL A 70 -7.72 1.46 3.87
C VAL A 70 -7.96 2.65 4.81
N LYS A 71 -6.86 3.23 5.29
CA LYS A 71 -6.82 4.50 6.03
C LYS A 71 -5.99 5.53 5.27
N ALA A 72 -6.23 6.81 5.53
CA ALA A 72 -5.46 7.90 4.92
C ALA A 72 -3.95 7.84 5.21
N SER A 73 -3.55 7.19 6.32
CA SER A 73 -2.14 6.96 6.67
C SER A 73 -1.50 5.78 5.93
N ASP A 74 -2.28 4.99 5.19
CA ASP A 74 -1.78 3.79 4.53
C ASP A 74 -1.07 4.15 3.23
N SER A 75 0.08 3.51 3.00
CA SER A 75 0.72 3.50 1.69
C SER A 75 0.15 2.34 0.87
N VAL A 76 -0.66 2.66 -0.13
CA VAL A 76 -1.26 1.67 -1.03
C VAL A 76 -0.60 1.74 -2.40
N SER A 77 -0.30 0.57 -2.98
CA SER A 77 0.22 0.46 -4.34
C SER A 77 -0.74 -0.31 -5.23
N MET A 78 -0.80 0.09 -6.50
CA MET A 78 -1.58 -0.62 -7.51
C MET A 78 -0.74 -1.71 -8.16
N GLY A 79 -1.36 -2.87 -8.42
CA GLY A 79 -0.79 -3.97 -9.16
C GLY A 79 -1.83 -4.62 -10.07
N LYS A 80 -1.38 -5.62 -10.84
CA LYS A 80 -2.23 -6.33 -11.79
C LYS A 80 -3.27 -7.20 -11.09
N ALA A 81 -4.51 -7.18 -11.60
CA ALA A 81 -5.64 -7.93 -11.06
C ALA A 81 -5.80 -9.34 -11.65
N HIS A 82 -5.22 -9.60 -12.83
CA HIS A 82 -5.36 -10.88 -13.51
C HIS A 82 -4.57 -12.01 -12.82
N THR A 83 -5.01 -13.24 -13.02
CA THR A 83 -4.35 -14.46 -12.48
C THR A 83 -3.85 -15.35 -13.63
N LYS A 84 -3.23 -16.48 -13.29
CA LYS A 84 -2.81 -17.49 -14.29
C LYS A 84 -3.97 -18.08 -15.10
N THR A 85 -5.21 -17.90 -14.64
CA THR A 85 -6.42 -18.45 -15.27
C THR A 85 -7.31 -17.38 -15.90
N SER A 86 -6.90 -16.10 -15.88
CA SER A 86 -7.61 -15.04 -16.56
C SER A 86 -7.59 -15.24 -18.07
N SER A 87 -8.67 -14.86 -18.76
CA SER A 87 -8.71 -14.90 -20.22
C SER A 87 -7.75 -13.87 -20.82
N PRO A 88 -7.18 -14.10 -22.02
CA PRO A 88 -6.36 -13.10 -22.70
C PRO A 88 -7.06 -11.75 -22.89
N SER A 89 -8.37 -11.77 -23.21
CA SER A 89 -9.18 -10.55 -23.37
C SER A 89 -9.35 -9.78 -22.07
N ASP A 90 -9.51 -10.47 -20.93
CA ASP A 90 -9.57 -9.78 -19.62
C ASP A 90 -8.22 -9.17 -19.27
N ILE A 91 -7.11 -9.89 -19.55
CA ILE A 91 -5.76 -9.39 -19.28
C ILE A 91 -5.50 -8.10 -20.06
N GLU A 92 -5.79 -8.10 -21.36
CA GLU A 92 -5.64 -6.95 -22.24
C GLU A 92 -6.50 -5.77 -21.76
N THR A 93 -7.79 -6.01 -21.52
CA THR A 93 -8.71 -4.98 -21.03
C THR A 93 -8.24 -4.39 -19.70
N TYR A 94 -7.80 -5.22 -18.75
CA TYR A 94 -7.39 -4.74 -17.43
C TYR A 94 -6.09 -3.94 -17.48
N ASP A 95 -5.10 -4.42 -18.23
CA ASP A 95 -3.81 -3.75 -18.35
C ASP A 95 -3.92 -2.42 -19.12
N GLU A 96 -4.72 -2.38 -20.19
CA GLU A 96 -4.97 -1.17 -20.98
C GLU A 96 -5.69 -0.10 -20.14
N MET A 97 -6.83 -0.43 -19.54
CA MET A 97 -7.62 0.52 -18.76
C MET A 97 -6.88 0.99 -17.49
N ALA A 98 -6.14 0.09 -16.82
CA ALA A 98 -5.34 0.45 -15.66
C ALA A 98 -4.15 1.35 -16.03
N GLY A 99 -3.61 1.23 -17.25
CA GLY A 99 -2.55 2.08 -17.78
C GLY A 99 -2.95 3.55 -17.92
N LEU A 100 -4.25 3.85 -17.98
CA LEU A 100 -4.77 5.22 -18.06
C LEU A 100 -4.74 5.95 -16.72
N ILE A 101 -4.64 5.21 -15.60
CA ILE A 101 -4.60 5.78 -14.26
C ILE A 101 -3.26 6.49 -14.05
N THR A 102 -3.34 7.79 -13.81
CA THR A 102 -2.18 8.67 -13.63
C THR A 102 -1.84 8.92 -12.17
N SER A 103 -2.82 8.85 -11.27
CA SER A 103 -2.63 9.00 -9.83
C SER A 103 -3.82 8.43 -9.05
N ALA A 104 -3.65 8.25 -7.74
CA ALA A 104 -4.72 7.90 -6.83
C ALA A 104 -4.51 8.55 -5.46
N GLU A 105 -5.60 8.81 -4.75
CA GLU A 105 -5.62 9.35 -3.39
C GLU A 105 -6.31 8.35 -2.46
N VAL A 106 -5.69 8.10 -1.30
CA VAL A 106 -6.23 7.23 -0.26
C VAL A 106 -6.80 8.10 0.86
N THR A 107 -8.05 7.80 1.24
CA THR A 107 -8.72 8.39 2.40
C THR A 107 -9.34 7.26 3.23
N ASP A 108 -9.81 7.55 4.44
CA ASP A 108 -10.39 6.52 5.30
C ASP A 108 -11.58 5.83 4.61
N GLY A 109 -11.40 4.53 4.32
CA GLY A 109 -12.39 3.67 3.68
C GLY A 109 -12.52 3.83 2.16
N PHE A 110 -11.72 4.68 1.51
CA PHE A 110 -11.85 4.94 0.07
C PHE A 110 -10.53 5.16 -0.65
N VAL A 111 -10.51 4.78 -1.92
CA VAL A 111 -9.49 5.18 -2.89
C VAL A 111 -10.17 5.93 -4.03
N THR A 112 -9.62 7.09 -4.38
CA THR A 112 -10.04 7.86 -5.56
C THR A 112 -8.97 7.75 -6.62
N PHE A 113 -9.30 7.20 -7.79
CA PHE A 113 -8.39 7.07 -8.92
C PHE A 113 -8.59 8.22 -9.90
N TYR A 114 -7.51 8.65 -10.55
CA TYR A 114 -7.50 9.77 -11.48
C TYR A 114 -6.82 9.42 -12.80
N CYS A 115 -7.46 9.73 -13.91
CA CYS A 115 -6.88 9.67 -15.25
C CYS A 115 -6.82 11.09 -15.85
N ALA A 116 -5.62 11.64 -16.03
CA ALA A 116 -5.45 13.03 -16.45
C ALA A 116 -5.79 13.29 -17.93
N VAL A 117 -5.62 12.27 -18.78
CA VAL A 117 -5.67 12.44 -20.25
C VAL A 117 -6.87 11.72 -20.86
N GLU A 118 -7.01 10.43 -20.57
CA GLU A 118 -7.98 9.57 -21.22
C GLU A 118 -8.91 8.91 -20.20
N LYS A 119 -10.20 8.81 -20.53
CA LYS A 119 -11.22 8.19 -19.68
C LYS A 119 -11.30 6.70 -19.99
N PRO A 120 -11.25 5.79 -18.99
CA PRO A 120 -11.51 4.38 -19.21
C PRO A 120 -12.88 4.14 -19.85
N THR A 121 -12.92 3.23 -20.83
CA THR A 121 -14.10 2.94 -21.65
C THR A 121 -14.68 1.55 -21.41
N ALA A 122 -13.94 0.69 -20.71
CA ALA A 122 -14.37 -0.65 -20.32
C ALA A 122 -14.29 -0.84 -18.80
N ASP A 123 -15.13 -1.73 -18.27
CA ASP A 123 -15.03 -2.15 -16.87
C ASP A 123 -13.76 -2.97 -16.68
N PHE A 124 -12.99 -2.67 -15.64
CA PHE A 124 -11.73 -3.34 -15.37
C PHE A 124 -11.48 -3.55 -13.88
N LYS A 125 -10.46 -4.35 -13.56
CA LYS A 125 -10.06 -4.61 -12.18
C LYS A 125 -8.62 -4.21 -11.95
N VAL A 126 -8.35 -3.68 -10.77
CA VAL A 126 -7.00 -3.45 -10.25
C VAL A 126 -6.82 -4.17 -8.92
N LYS A 127 -5.58 -4.55 -8.62
CA LYS A 127 -5.22 -5.08 -7.31
C LYS A 127 -4.58 -3.95 -6.51
N LEU A 128 -5.09 -3.71 -5.31
CA LEU A 128 -4.44 -2.84 -4.35
C LEU A 128 -3.64 -3.69 -3.36
N LYS A 129 -2.40 -3.28 -3.10
CA LYS A 129 -1.52 -3.88 -2.09
C LYS A 129 -1.22 -2.84 -1.01
N GLY A 130 -1.39 -3.24 0.24
CA GLY A 130 -1.38 -2.32 1.39
C GLY A 130 -2.81 -2.02 1.87
N GLY A 131 -2.94 -1.30 2.98
CA GLY A 131 -4.22 -1.05 3.65
C GLY A 131 -4.41 -1.94 4.89
N LYS A 132 -4.52 -1.36 6.09
CA LYS A 132 -4.40 -2.08 7.37
C LYS A 132 -5.57 -2.99 7.73
#